data_AF-A0A497IZS8-F1
#
_entry.id   AF-A0A497IZS8-F1
#
_cell.length_a   1.000
_cell.length_b   1.000
_cell.length_c   1.000
_cell.angle_alpha   90.00
_cell.angle_beta   90.00
_cell.angle_gamma   90.00
#
_symmetry.space_group_name_H-M   'P 1'
#
loop_
_entity.id
_entity.type
_entity.pdbx_description
1 polymer ?
#
loop_
_entity_poly.entity_id
_entity_poly.type
_entity_poly.pdbx_seq_one_letter_code
_entity_poly.pdbx_strand_id
1 'polypeptide(L)'
;MPVKRAISPATIEGGDVLHLEDHLICGVTQRTNEEGVNQLRKWFEVEVKTVLDKSIVHLKSYISYLGNGVIISTRKYANHPVLEGFRVLVVPEDEAYAANALAIDEFVLMARGFPKSEKIVREAGYEVITLDMSEFQKCEGALTCLSLLF
;
A
#
# COMPACT_ATOMS: atom_id res chain seq x y z
N MET A 1 -18.80 1.07 10.85
CA MET A 1 -19.04 2.53 10.70
C MET A 1 -20.06 2.80 9.59
N PRO A 2 -20.89 3.84 9.69
CA PRO A 2 -21.70 4.29 8.56
C PRO A 2 -20.82 4.81 7.43
N VAL A 3 -21.29 4.72 6.18
CA VAL A 3 -20.58 5.22 5.00
C VAL A 3 -20.38 6.75 5.11
N LYS A 4 -19.13 7.19 4.91
CA LYS A 4 -18.75 8.61 4.80
C LYS A 4 -18.49 8.93 3.33
N ARG A 5 -18.70 10.19 2.93
CA ARG A 5 -18.45 10.68 1.56
C ARG A 5 -17.56 11.91 1.62
N ALA A 6 -16.53 11.93 0.79
CA ALA A 6 -15.69 13.11 0.61
C ALA A 6 -16.53 14.27 0.06
N ILE A 7 -16.37 15.45 0.66
CA ILE A 7 -17.02 16.67 0.22
C ILE A 7 -15.99 17.58 -0.44
N SER A 8 -16.31 18.05 -1.64
CA SER A 8 -15.46 18.98 -2.41
C SER A 8 -14.95 20.13 -1.53
N PRO A 9 -13.67 20.55 -1.67
CA PRO A 9 -12.72 20.17 -2.72
C PRO A 9 -11.91 18.89 -2.44
N ALA A 10 -12.27 18.09 -1.44
CA ALA A 10 -11.57 16.84 -1.14
C ALA A 10 -11.56 15.88 -2.33
N THR A 11 -10.39 15.32 -2.61
CA THR A 11 -10.24 14.12 -3.43
C THR A 11 -9.50 13.07 -2.61
N ILE A 12 -9.99 11.82 -2.64
CA ILE A 12 -9.39 10.70 -1.92
C ILE A 12 -9.67 9.40 -2.66
N GLU A 13 -8.65 8.56 -2.78
CA GLU A 13 -8.77 7.22 -3.37
C GLU A 13 -8.13 6.17 -2.45
N GLY A 14 -8.81 5.03 -2.28
CA GLY A 14 -8.38 3.98 -1.33
C GLY A 14 -7.03 3.32 -1.67
N GLY A 15 -6.56 3.48 -2.91
CA GLY A 15 -5.21 3.12 -3.34
C GLY A 15 -4.11 3.92 -2.63
N ASP A 16 -4.43 5.10 -2.08
CA ASP A 16 -3.48 5.90 -1.31
C ASP A 16 -3.47 5.59 0.18
N VAL A 17 -4.42 4.80 0.69
CA VAL A 17 -4.63 4.62 2.14
C VAL A 17 -4.16 3.25 2.59
N LEU A 18 -2.97 3.18 3.19
CA LEU A 18 -2.50 2.01 3.90
C LEU A 18 -3.13 1.96 5.30
N HIS A 19 -3.75 0.84 5.62
CA HIS A 19 -4.33 0.58 6.93
C HIS A 19 -3.30 -0.18 7.76
N LEU A 20 -2.99 0.35 8.94
CA LEU A 20 -2.16 -0.29 9.95
C LEU A 20 -3.02 -0.64 11.15
N GLU A 21 -2.41 -1.18 12.20
CA GLU A 21 -3.14 -1.64 13.40
C GLU A 21 -3.75 -0.49 14.21
N ASP A 22 -3.04 0.63 14.32
CA ASP A 22 -3.39 1.76 15.20
C ASP A 22 -3.52 3.11 14.47
N HIS A 23 -3.01 3.21 13.24
CA HIS A 23 -3.05 4.45 12.45
C HIS A 23 -3.15 4.18 10.94
N LEU A 24 -3.28 5.24 10.16
CA LEU A 24 -3.25 5.18 8.70
C LEU A 24 -1.99 5.87 8.16
N ILE A 25 -1.52 5.39 7.00
CA ILE A 25 -0.61 6.15 6.14
C ILE A 25 -1.36 6.48 4.85
N CYS A 26 -1.37 7.76 4.47
CA CYS A 26 -2.06 8.23 3.29
C CYS A 26 -1.13 8.97 2.32
N GLY A 27 -1.14 8.56 1.05
CA GLY A 27 -0.50 9.30 -0.03
C GLY A 27 -1.23 10.61 -0.33
N VAL A 28 -0.50 11.71 -0.44
CA VAL A 28 -0.96 12.96 -1.06
C VAL A 28 -0.41 12.99 -2.48
N THR A 29 -1.20 12.46 -3.41
CA THR A 29 -0.77 12.07 -4.78
C THR A 29 -1.47 12.90 -5.85
N GLN A 30 -1.41 12.46 -7.12
CA GLN A 30 -2.24 13.04 -8.18
C GLN A 30 -3.75 12.86 -7.93
N ARG A 31 -4.14 11.83 -7.16
CA ARG A 31 -5.54 11.44 -6.95
C ARG A 31 -6.08 11.87 -5.60
N THR A 32 -5.24 11.85 -4.56
CA THR A 32 -5.61 12.26 -3.19
C THR A 32 -4.97 13.60 -2.82
N ASN A 33 -5.79 14.54 -2.30
CA ASN A 33 -5.33 15.85 -1.87
C ASN A 33 -5.37 16.03 -0.35
N GLU A 34 -4.76 17.11 0.16
CA GLU A 34 -4.67 17.38 1.60
C GLU A 34 -6.05 17.50 2.26
N GLU A 35 -7.05 18.04 1.56
CA GLU A 35 -8.41 18.14 2.09
C GLU A 35 -9.07 16.76 2.21
N GLY A 36 -8.79 15.84 1.29
CA GLY A 36 -9.15 14.42 1.40
C GLY A 36 -8.55 13.77 2.64
N VAL A 37 -7.25 13.99 2.90
CA VAL A 37 -6.59 13.50 4.11
C VAL A 37 -7.20 14.11 5.38
N ASN A 38 -7.51 15.41 5.36
CA ASN A 38 -8.13 16.08 6.51
C ASN A 38 -9.52 15.53 6.82
N GLN A 39 -10.32 15.21 5.81
CA GLN A 39 -11.60 14.55 6.01
C GLN A 39 -11.43 13.11 6.49
N LEU A 40 -10.44 12.38 5.96
CA LEU A 40 -10.10 11.02 6.42
C LEU A 40 -9.78 11.01 7.92
N ARG A 41 -8.93 11.93 8.40
CA ARG A 41 -8.61 12.09 9.83
C ARG A 41 -9.86 12.29 10.69
N LYS A 42 -10.78 13.16 10.25
CA LYS A 42 -12.03 13.45 10.96
C LYS A 42 -13.00 12.26 10.98
N TRP A 43 -12.96 11.39 9.98
CA TRP A 43 -13.88 10.25 9.90
C TRP A 43 -13.48 9.08 10.78
N PHE A 44 -12.17 8.79 10.82
CA PHE A 44 -11.65 7.63 11.54
C PHE A 44 -11.15 7.96 12.95
N GLU A 45 -10.93 9.24 13.26
CA GLU A 45 -10.45 9.69 14.58
C GLU A 45 -9.13 9.02 15.01
N VAL A 46 -8.31 8.63 14.02
CA VAL A 46 -6.97 8.06 14.19
C VAL A 46 -5.90 8.97 13.61
N GLU A 47 -4.65 8.74 13.98
CA GLU A 47 -3.53 9.38 13.32
C GLU A 47 -3.50 9.00 11.83
N VAL A 48 -3.29 9.99 10.97
CA VAL A 48 -3.03 9.76 9.55
C VAL A 48 -1.72 10.44 9.20
N LYS A 49 -0.68 9.63 9.02
CA LYS A 49 0.61 10.10 8.52
C LYS A 49 0.56 10.20 6.99
N THR A 50 1.36 11.09 6.42
CA THR A 50 1.28 11.38 4.98
C THR A 50 2.59 11.17 4.23
N VAL A 51 2.47 10.68 3.00
CA VAL A 51 3.57 10.68 2.01
C VAL A 51 3.19 11.64 0.89
N LEU A 52 3.91 12.74 0.73
CA LEU A 52 3.67 13.68 -0.36
C LEU A 52 4.46 13.26 -1.59
N ASP A 53 3.76 12.83 -2.64
CA ASP A 53 4.37 12.61 -3.94
C ASP A 53 3.35 12.79 -5.07
N LYS A 54 3.42 13.95 -5.73
CA LYS A 54 2.54 14.29 -6.87
C LYS A 54 2.95 13.63 -8.19
N SER A 55 4.03 12.86 -8.23
CA SER A 55 4.46 12.12 -9.41
C SER A 55 3.78 10.76 -9.58
N ILE A 56 3.12 10.24 -8.54
CA ILE A 56 2.51 8.90 -8.56
C ILE A 56 0.97 8.95 -8.61
N VAL A 57 0.36 7.85 -9.05
CA VAL A 57 -1.10 7.66 -9.00
C VAL A 57 -1.54 7.27 -7.59
N HIS A 58 -1.04 6.13 -7.08
CA HIS A 58 -1.39 5.60 -5.76
C HIS A 58 -0.18 5.14 -4.96
N LEU A 59 -0.21 5.38 -3.65
CA LEU A 59 0.83 4.94 -2.71
C LEU A 59 0.98 3.40 -2.65
N LYS A 60 -0.13 2.65 -2.70
CA LYS A 60 -0.11 1.18 -2.63
C LYS A 60 0.61 0.49 -3.78
N SER A 61 0.87 1.19 -4.88
CA SER A 61 1.70 0.64 -5.96
C SER A 61 3.17 0.46 -5.53
N TYR A 62 3.58 1.12 -4.44
CA TYR A 62 4.97 1.16 -4.01
C TYR A 62 5.20 0.67 -2.58
N ILE A 63 4.14 0.60 -1.76
CA ILE A 63 4.21 0.23 -0.35
C ILE A 63 2.97 -0.59 0.00
N SER A 64 3.15 -1.74 0.64
CA SER A 64 2.06 -2.52 1.23
C SER A 64 2.38 -2.91 2.67
N TYR A 65 1.38 -2.84 3.55
CA TYR A 65 1.51 -3.35 4.91
C TYR A 65 1.24 -4.85 4.92
N LEU A 66 2.13 -5.62 5.54
CA LEU A 66 2.04 -7.08 5.61
C LEU A 66 1.58 -7.58 7.00
N GLY A 67 1.15 -6.67 7.88
CA GLY A 67 0.85 -7.02 9.28
C GLY A 67 2.12 -7.10 10.14
N ASN A 68 1.94 -7.15 11.46
CA ASN A 68 3.01 -7.40 12.44
C ASN A 68 4.21 -6.45 12.33
N GLY A 69 3.97 -5.18 12.00
CA GLY A 69 5.04 -4.18 11.85
C GLY A 69 5.94 -4.39 10.63
N VAL A 70 5.53 -5.20 9.65
CA VAL A 70 6.29 -5.44 8.41
C VAL A 70 5.66 -4.70 7.23
N ILE A 71 6.51 -4.04 6.44
CA ILE A 71 6.13 -3.34 5.21
C ILE A 71 6.96 -3.86 4.06
N ILE A 72 6.33 -4.17 2.94
CA ILE A 72 7.03 -4.34 1.66
C ILE A 72 7.04 -3.01 0.92
N SER A 73 8.20 -2.61 0.40
CA SER A 73 8.35 -1.31 -0.26
C SER A 73 9.30 -1.37 -1.44
N THR A 74 9.07 -0.54 -2.44
CA THR A 74 10.09 -0.19 -3.43
C THR A 74 11.18 0.66 -2.80
N ARG A 75 12.37 0.69 -3.43
CA ARG A 75 13.48 1.54 -2.98
C ARG A 75 13.14 3.02 -2.85
N LYS A 76 12.16 3.51 -3.63
CA LYS A 76 11.70 4.91 -3.62
C LYS A 76 11.26 5.40 -2.23
N TYR A 77 10.61 4.54 -1.45
CA TYR A 77 10.08 4.91 -0.13
C TYR A 77 10.70 4.12 1.02
N ALA A 78 11.62 3.20 0.75
CA ALA A 78 12.22 2.33 1.75
C ALA A 78 12.81 3.07 2.97
N ASN A 79 13.32 4.28 2.77
CA ASN A 79 13.90 5.13 3.82
C ASN A 79 13.02 6.34 4.17
N HIS A 80 11.75 6.35 3.74
CA HIS A 80 10.87 7.47 4.03
C HIS A 80 10.57 7.51 5.54
N PRO A 81 10.66 8.67 6.22
CA PRO A 81 10.48 8.77 7.69
C PRO A 81 9.15 8.21 8.20
N VAL A 82 8.12 8.20 7.36
CA VAL A 82 6.82 7.59 7.71
C VAL A 82 6.90 6.09 8.03
N LEU A 83 7.92 5.40 7.50
CA LEU A 83 8.16 3.97 7.71
C LEU A 83 9.17 3.70 8.84
N GLU A 84 9.59 4.74 9.57
CA GLU A 84 10.45 4.56 10.74
C GLU A 84 9.74 3.70 11.79
N GLY A 85 10.47 2.71 12.34
CA GLY A 85 9.92 1.73 13.28
C GLY A 85 9.36 0.45 12.65
N PHE A 86 9.18 0.40 11.32
CA PHE A 86 8.77 -0.82 10.63
C PHE A 86 9.97 -1.67 10.19
N ARG A 87 9.77 -2.99 10.09
CA ARG A 87 10.67 -3.87 9.33
C ARG A 87 10.33 -3.71 7.84
N VAL A 88 11.17 -2.99 7.10
CA VAL A 88 10.95 -2.74 5.67
C VAL A 88 11.64 -3.80 4.81
N LEU A 89 10.85 -4.56 4.06
CA LEU A 89 11.29 -5.50 3.03
C LEU A 89 11.37 -4.77 1.70
N VAL A 90 12.59 -4.50 1.22
CA VAL A 90 12.80 -3.73 -0.01
C VAL A 90 12.83 -4.67 -1.22
N VAL A 91 11.89 -4.51 -2.15
CA VAL A 91 11.91 -5.28 -3.40
C VAL A 91 13.01 -4.78 -4.35
N PRO A 92 13.62 -5.67 -5.15
CA PRO A 92 14.52 -5.27 -6.23
C PRO A 92 13.84 -4.32 -7.23
N GLU A 93 14.61 -3.41 -7.83
CA GLU A 93 14.07 -2.44 -8.81
C GLU A 93 13.47 -3.12 -10.04
N ASP A 94 14.04 -4.24 -10.48
CA ASP A 94 13.54 -5.04 -11.59
C ASP A 94 12.26 -5.84 -11.26
N GLU A 95 11.87 -5.88 -9.98
CA GLU A 95 10.65 -6.53 -9.50
C GLU A 95 9.71 -5.55 -8.76
N ALA A 96 9.81 -4.24 -9.04
CA ALA A 96 9.10 -3.20 -8.29
C ALA A 96 7.57 -3.40 -8.22
N TYR A 97 6.96 -4.02 -9.24
CA TYR A 97 5.53 -4.32 -9.28
C TYR A 97 5.09 -5.24 -8.12
N ALA A 98 5.99 -6.08 -7.61
CA ALA A 98 5.72 -6.98 -6.49
C ALA A 98 5.54 -6.26 -5.13
N ALA A 99 5.88 -4.97 -5.03
CA ALA A 99 5.62 -4.18 -3.83
C ALA A 99 4.12 -3.95 -3.58
N ASN A 100 3.28 -4.11 -4.61
CA ASN A 100 1.84 -4.23 -4.43
C ASN A 100 1.50 -5.68 -4.04
N ALA A 101 1.33 -5.90 -2.75
CA ALA A 101 1.02 -7.20 -2.18
C ALA A 101 -0.20 -7.07 -1.26
N LEU A 102 -0.99 -8.14 -1.18
CA LEU A 102 -2.18 -8.18 -0.33
C LEU A 102 -1.95 -9.19 0.78
N ALA A 103 -1.88 -8.74 2.03
CA ALA A 103 -1.74 -9.60 3.19
C ALA A 103 -3.09 -9.89 3.84
N ILE A 104 -3.30 -11.15 4.21
CA ILE A 104 -4.45 -11.65 4.97
C ILE A 104 -3.89 -12.66 5.97
N ASP A 105 -3.87 -12.29 7.25
CA ASP A 105 -3.23 -13.06 8.31
C ASP A 105 -1.76 -13.42 7.96
N GLU A 106 -1.39 -14.69 7.95
CA GLU A 106 -0.06 -15.18 7.57
C GLU A 106 0.16 -15.25 6.05
N PHE A 107 -0.89 -15.12 5.24
CA PHE A 107 -0.82 -15.24 3.80
C PHE A 107 -0.54 -13.90 3.13
N VAL A 108 0.41 -13.90 2.18
CA VAL A 108 0.69 -12.74 1.33
C VAL A 108 0.48 -13.12 -0.13
N LEU A 109 -0.52 -12.52 -0.76
CA LEU A 109 -0.77 -12.65 -2.17
C LEU A 109 0.15 -11.70 -2.93
N MET A 110 0.89 -12.23 -3.90
CA MET A 110 1.81 -11.48 -4.75
C MET A 110 1.57 -11.77 -6.22
N ALA A 111 1.94 -10.84 -7.10
CA ALA A 111 1.96 -11.14 -8.52
C ALA A 111 2.99 -12.25 -8.83
N ARG A 112 2.66 -13.14 -9.75
CA ARG A 112 3.57 -14.18 -10.23
C ARG A 112 4.66 -13.58 -11.13
N GLY A 113 5.85 -14.16 -11.09
CA GLY A 113 6.98 -13.76 -11.96
C GLY A 113 8.05 -12.92 -11.27
N PHE A 114 7.93 -12.71 -9.95
CA PHE A 114 8.85 -11.90 -9.15
C PHE A 114 9.53 -12.74 -8.04
N PRO A 115 10.38 -13.71 -8.42
CA PRO A 115 10.92 -14.71 -7.49
C PRO A 115 11.84 -14.13 -6.40
N LYS A 116 12.54 -13.01 -6.66
CA LYS A 116 13.41 -12.40 -5.63
C LYS A 116 12.56 -11.78 -4.52
N SER A 117 11.48 -11.10 -4.90
CA SER A 117 10.53 -10.47 -3.98
C SER A 117 9.73 -11.50 -3.21
N GLU A 118 9.25 -12.56 -3.90
CA GLU A 118 8.61 -13.71 -3.24
C GLU A 118 9.53 -14.32 -2.18
N LYS A 119 10.81 -14.55 -2.51
CA LYS A 119 11.79 -15.10 -1.58
C LYS A 119 11.96 -14.20 -0.34
N ILE A 120 12.09 -12.88 -0.52
CA ILE A 120 12.21 -11.93 0.59
C ILE A 120 11.02 -12.04 1.56
N VAL A 121 9.80 -12.15 1.02
CA VAL A 121 8.57 -12.24 1.83
C VAL A 121 8.47 -13.59 2.54
N ARG A 122 8.81 -14.70 1.88
CA ARG A 122 8.89 -16.02 2.52
C ARG A 122 9.93 -16.08 3.63
N GLU A 123 11.12 -15.52 3.40
CA GLU A 123 12.18 -15.43 4.42
C GLU A 123 11.80 -14.51 5.60
N ALA A 124 10.81 -13.63 5.41
CA ALA A 124 10.23 -12.85 6.49
C ALA A 124 9.21 -13.62 7.33
N GLY A 125 8.81 -14.83 6.92
CA GLY A 125 7.95 -15.74 7.68
C GLY A 125 6.51 -15.88 7.16
N TYR A 126 6.21 -15.33 5.97
CA TYR A 126 4.86 -15.36 5.39
C TYR A 126 4.67 -16.51 4.41
N GLU A 127 3.43 -17.00 4.31
CA GLU A 127 2.99 -17.93 3.28
C GLU A 127 2.63 -17.17 2.00
N VAL A 128 3.46 -17.27 0.97
CA VAL A 128 3.22 -16.53 -0.28
C VAL A 128 2.36 -17.34 -1.25
N ILE A 129 1.29 -16.71 -1.76
CA ILE A 129 0.45 -17.22 -2.84
C ILE A 129 0.64 -16.34 -4.06
N THR A 130 1.07 -16.91 -5.19
CA THR A 130 1.29 -16.13 -6.42
C THR A 130 0.15 -16.25 -7.41
N LEU A 131 -0.31 -15.10 -7.92
CA LEU A 131 -1.39 -15.00 -8.90
C LEU A 131 -0.89 -14.35 -10.20
N ASP A 132 -1.37 -14.83 -11.34
CA ASP A 132 -1.08 -14.18 -12.61
C ASP A 132 -1.85 -12.86 -12.69
N MET A 133 -1.10 -11.76 -12.78
CA MET A 133 -1.63 -10.39 -12.82
C MET A 133 -1.24 -9.67 -14.12
N SER A 134 -0.72 -10.40 -15.12
CA SER A 134 -0.14 -9.83 -16.33
C SER A 134 -1.10 -8.94 -17.13
N GLU A 135 -2.38 -9.31 -17.23
CA GLU A 135 -3.38 -8.52 -17.95
C GLU A 135 -3.78 -7.24 -17.20
N PHE A 136 -3.84 -7.28 -15.87
CA PHE A 136 -4.14 -6.10 -15.05
C PHE A 136 -2.97 -5.12 -15.01
N GLN A 137 -1.74 -5.64 -15.04
CA GLN A 137 -0.51 -4.85 -15.07
C GLN A 137 -0.44 -3.93 -16.30
N LYS A 138 -1.03 -4.32 -17.44
CA LYS A 138 -1.12 -3.48 -18.65
C LYS A 138 -1.89 -2.18 -18.41
N CYS A 139 -2.75 -2.15 -17.40
CA CYS A 139 -3.55 -1.00 -16.99
C CYS A 139 -3.09 -0.41 -15.65
N GLU A 140 -1.86 -0.69 -15.22
CA GLU A 140 -1.32 -0.27 -13.92
C GLU A 140 -2.11 -0.78 -12.70
N GLY A 141 -2.98 -1.78 -12.90
CA GLY A 141 -3.77 -2.42 -11.85
C GLY A 141 -3.00 -3.55 -11.17
N ALA A 142 -3.21 -3.74 -9.87
CA ALA A 142 -2.54 -4.78 -9.07
C ALA A 142 -3.51 -5.39 -8.04
N LEU A 143 -3.03 -6.31 -7.19
CA LEU A 143 -3.87 -7.10 -6.27
C LEU A 143 -4.70 -6.22 -5.31
N THR A 144 -4.10 -5.17 -4.75
CA THR A 144 -4.83 -4.27 -3.85
C THR A 144 -5.87 -3.41 -4.58
N CYS A 145 -5.77 -3.27 -5.90
CA CYS A 145 -6.73 -2.51 -6.71
C CYS A 145 -8.00 -3.34 -7.02
N LEU A 146 -7.89 -4.67 -6.94
CA LEU A 146 -8.97 -5.62 -7.24
C LEU A 146 -9.67 -6.14 -5.98
N SER A 147 -9.39 -5.54 -4.82
CA SER A 147 -9.88 -6.02 -3.53
C SER A 147 -10.24 -4.87 -2.59
N LEU A 148 -11.24 -5.14 -1.74
CA LEU A 148 -11.59 -4.32 -0.58
C LEU A 148 -11.64 -5.27 0.62
N LEU A 149 -10.68 -5.12 1.54
CA LEU A 149 -10.65 -5.85 2.80
C LEU A 149 -11.36 -5.02 3.88
N PHE A 150 -12.13 -5.68 4.75
CA PHE A 150 -12.91 -5.06 5.82
C PHE A 150 -13.04 -5.99 7.04
#